data_AF-A0A1S8CDS6-F1
#
_entry.id   AF-A0A1S8CDS6-F1
#
_cell.length_a   1.000
_cell.length_b   1.000
_cell.length_c   1.000
_cell.angle_alpha   90.00
_cell.angle_beta   90.00
_cell.angle_gamma   90.00
#
_symmetry.space_group_name_H-M   'P 1'
#
loop_
_entity.id
_entity.type
_entity.pdbx_description
1 polymer ?
#
loop_
_entity_poly.entity_id
_entity_poly.type
_entity_poly.pdbx_seq_one_letter_code
_entity_poly.pdbx_strand_id
1 'polypeptide(L)'
;MGAYFGIGYRALNNNHGERNLSVVLNRQASDVLEALLDEVLQDNYPVIHEKIMEMQVLDQINFNELNESEFNTAIKVIRECLAARKETSEGQLYQKRVWEEEIEPLIQQDERYQQQS
;
A
#
# COMPACT_ATOMS: atom_id res chain seq x y z
N MET A 1 -0.46 -19.32 -2.72
CA MET A 1 -1.02 -18.09 -3.32
C MET A 1 -0.63 -16.92 -2.43
N GLY A 2 -0.49 -15.71 -2.96
CA GLY A 2 -0.28 -14.50 -2.14
C GLY A 2 -1.57 -13.71 -2.00
N ALA A 3 -1.46 -12.47 -1.55
CA ALA A 3 -2.58 -11.60 -1.23
C ALA A 3 -2.96 -10.65 -2.38
N TYR A 4 -4.23 -10.28 -2.39
CA TYR A 4 -4.76 -9.19 -3.19
C TYR A 4 -4.57 -7.87 -2.45
N PHE A 5 -4.10 -6.85 -3.15
CA PHE A 5 -3.92 -5.49 -2.65
C PHE A 5 -4.87 -4.54 -3.38
N GLY A 6 -5.89 -4.04 -2.68
CA GLY A 6 -6.77 -2.98 -3.16
C GLY A 6 -6.22 -1.62 -2.78
N ILE A 7 -5.78 -0.84 -3.76
CA ILE A 7 -5.16 0.48 -3.52
C ILE A 7 -6.22 1.58 -3.54
N GLY A 8 -7.12 1.53 -4.53
CA GLY A 8 -8.28 2.39 -4.58
C GLY A 8 -8.83 2.60 -5.98
N TYR A 9 -9.09 3.85 -6.36
CA TYR A 9 -9.91 4.16 -7.52
C TYR A 9 -9.35 5.28 -8.38
N ARG A 10 -9.37 5.08 -9.70
CA ARG A 10 -9.14 6.15 -10.66
C ARG A 10 -10.33 7.13 -10.67
N ALA A 11 -10.03 8.39 -10.95
CA ALA A 11 -11.04 9.43 -11.19
C ALA A 11 -12.02 9.01 -12.30
N LEU A 12 -13.29 9.36 -12.13
CA LEU A 12 -14.35 9.07 -13.09
C LEU A 12 -14.10 9.80 -14.41
N ASN A 13 -13.59 9.06 -15.41
CA ASN A 13 -13.59 9.49 -16.79
C ASN A 13 -14.69 8.73 -17.54
N ASN A 14 -15.30 9.34 -18.56
CA ASN A 14 -16.42 8.78 -19.35
C ASN A 14 -16.10 7.48 -20.13
N ASN A 15 -14.96 6.83 -19.89
CA ASN A 15 -14.56 5.59 -20.53
C ASN A 15 -14.72 4.42 -19.56
N HIS A 16 -15.40 3.36 -20.01
CA HIS A 16 -15.70 2.09 -19.33
C HIS A 16 -14.46 1.23 -18.98
N GLY A 17 -13.39 1.82 -18.42
CA GLY A 17 -12.23 1.08 -17.92
C GLY A 17 -12.44 0.55 -16.50
N GLU A 18 -11.64 -0.46 -16.10
CA GLU A 18 -11.56 -0.90 -14.71
C GLU A 18 -11.16 0.28 -13.82
N ARG A 19 -12.08 0.65 -12.92
CA ARG A 19 -11.92 1.76 -11.98
C ARG A 19 -10.99 1.40 -10.81
N ASN A 20 -10.94 0.12 -10.46
CA ASN A 20 -10.22 -0.39 -9.31
C ASN A 20 -8.72 -0.48 -9.61
N LEU A 21 -7.92 0.14 -8.75
CA LEU A 21 -6.47 0.07 -8.72
C LEU A 21 -6.08 -1.03 -7.75
N SER A 22 -5.64 -2.17 -8.28
CA SER A 22 -5.27 -3.32 -7.45
C SER A 22 -4.22 -4.20 -8.11
N VAL A 23 -3.57 -5.02 -7.29
CA VAL A 23 -2.59 -6.01 -7.73
C VAL A 23 -2.72 -7.29 -6.91
N VAL A 24 -2.50 -8.45 -7.53
CA VAL A 24 -2.37 -9.72 -6.81
C VAL A 24 -0.89 -10.07 -6.75
N LEU A 25 -0.36 -10.16 -5.53
CA LEU A 25 1.03 -10.47 -5.30
C LEU A 25 1.22 -11.96 -5.04
N ASN A 26 2.44 -12.44 -5.30
CA ASN A 26 2.83 -13.77 -4.85
C ASN A 26 3.03 -13.77 -3.32
N ARG A 27 3.14 -14.96 -2.71
CA ARG A 27 3.25 -15.13 -1.26
C ARG A 27 4.41 -14.33 -0.67
N GLN A 28 5.59 -14.43 -1.28
CA GLN A 28 6.79 -13.76 -0.80
C GLN A 28 6.65 -12.23 -0.83
N ALA A 29 6.13 -11.68 -1.93
CA ALA A 29 5.87 -10.24 -2.08
C ALA A 29 4.81 -9.75 -1.09
N SER A 30 3.78 -10.57 -0.83
CA SER A 30 2.73 -10.25 0.16
C SER A 30 3.31 -10.20 1.57
N ASP A 31 4.06 -11.23 1.96
CA ASP A 31 4.63 -11.34 3.31
C ASP A 31 5.57 -10.17 3.64
N VAL A 32 6.38 -9.71 2.68
CA VAL A 32 7.27 -8.55 2.91
C VAL A 32 6.54 -7.22 2.98
N LEU A 33 5.43 -7.05 2.24
CA LEU A 33 4.60 -5.85 2.34
C LEU A 33 3.76 -5.85 3.62
N GLU A 34 3.23 -6.98 4.05
CA GLU A 34 2.56 -7.12 5.35
C GLU A 34 3.51 -6.68 6.47
N ALA A 35 4.74 -7.18 6.46
CA ALA A 35 5.77 -6.76 7.42
C ALA A 35 6.09 -5.25 7.34
N LEU A 36 5.95 -4.61 6.18
CA LEU A 36 6.14 -3.16 6.03
C LEU A 36 5.03 -2.40 6.73
N LEU A 37 3.79 -2.83 6.52
CA LEU A 37 2.60 -2.19 7.08
C LEU A 37 2.59 -2.35 8.59
N ASP A 38 2.92 -3.53 9.10
CA ASP A 38 3.06 -3.78 10.54
C ASP A 38 4.12 -2.86 11.15
N GLU A 39 5.33 -2.82 10.57
CA GLU A 39 6.42 -1.99 11.09
C GLU A 39 6.07 -0.50 11.12
N VAL A 40 5.45 0.01 10.07
CA VAL A 40 5.25 1.46 9.90
C VAL A 40 3.99 1.94 10.63
N LEU A 41 2.92 1.15 10.59
CA LEU A 41 1.58 1.63 10.95
C LEU A 41 1.06 1.04 12.27
N GLN A 42 1.44 -0.19 12.65
CA GLN A 42 0.78 -0.89 13.75
C GLN A 42 0.82 -0.11 15.07
N ASP A 43 1.98 0.43 15.45
CA ASP A 43 2.14 1.15 16.72
C ASP A 43 1.84 2.65 16.62
N ASN A 44 2.16 3.28 15.48
CA ASN A 44 2.07 4.73 15.32
C ASN A 44 0.74 5.21 14.73
N TYR A 45 0.09 4.35 13.94
CA TYR A 45 -1.15 4.64 13.21
C TYR A 45 -2.12 3.43 13.27
N PRO A 46 -2.46 2.92 14.48
CA PRO A 46 -3.18 1.66 14.63
C PRO A 46 -4.54 1.65 13.92
N VAL A 47 -5.24 2.81 13.88
CA VAL A 47 -6.53 2.94 13.19
C VAL A 47 -6.39 2.79 11.66
N ILE A 48 -5.30 3.29 11.09
CA ILE A 48 -5.02 3.15 9.66
C ILE A 48 -4.63 1.70 9.36
N HIS A 49 -3.77 1.11 10.20
CA HIS A 49 -3.36 -0.29 10.09
C HIS A 49 -4.56 -1.24 10.12
N GLU A 50 -5.45 -1.08 11.11
CA GLU A 50 -6.65 -1.91 11.26
C GLU A 50 -7.53 -1.88 10.01
N LYS A 51 -7.79 -0.68 9.46
CA LYS A 51 -8.57 -0.54 8.21
C LYS A 51 -7.92 -1.24 7.02
N ILE A 52 -6.60 -1.13 6.89
CA ILE A 52 -5.86 -1.76 5.79
C ILE A 52 -5.90 -3.28 5.90
N MET A 53 -5.80 -3.81 7.13
CA MET A 53 -5.63 -5.23 7.42
C MET A 53 -6.96 -5.95 7.74
N GLU A 54 -8.09 -5.25 7.72
CA GLU A 54 -9.41 -5.78 8.09
C GLU A 54 -9.75 -7.10 7.37
N MET A 55 -9.35 -7.21 6.09
CA MET A 55 -9.65 -8.36 5.23
C MET A 55 -8.46 -9.33 5.08
N GLN A 56 -7.39 -9.19 5.88
CA GLN A 56 -6.17 -10.01 5.75
C GLN A 56 -6.45 -11.51 5.89
N VAL A 57 -7.44 -11.90 6.71
CA VAL A 57 -7.87 -13.31 6.87
C VAL A 57 -8.42 -13.94 5.58
N LEU A 58 -8.75 -13.11 4.59
CA LEU A 58 -9.18 -13.50 3.24
C LEU A 58 -8.08 -13.26 2.20
N ASP A 59 -6.82 -13.17 2.63
CA ASP A 59 -5.66 -12.81 1.80
C ASP A 59 -5.87 -11.48 1.05
N GLN A 60 -6.46 -10.47 1.72
CA GLN A 60 -6.76 -9.16 1.15
C GLN A 60 -6.26 -8.02 2.03
N ILE A 61 -5.57 -7.06 1.42
CA ILE A 61 -5.04 -5.86 2.07
C ILE A 61 -5.56 -4.65 1.31
N ASN A 62 -6.35 -3.79 1.97
CA ASN A 62 -7.19 -2.81 1.28
C ASN A 62 -7.03 -1.40 1.84
N PHE A 63 -6.52 -0.49 1.01
CA PHE A 63 -6.46 0.95 1.29
C PHE A 63 -7.78 1.67 0.95
N ASN A 64 -8.79 0.96 0.45
CA ASN A 64 -10.05 1.53 -0.04
C ASN A 64 -10.87 2.21 1.06
N GLU A 65 -10.78 1.73 2.30
CA GLU A 65 -11.52 2.27 3.46
C GLU A 65 -10.84 3.50 4.08
N LEU A 66 -9.65 3.88 3.60
CA LEU A 66 -8.97 5.08 4.03
C LEU A 66 -9.60 6.30 3.37
N ASN A 67 -9.90 7.31 4.18
CA ASN A 67 -10.23 8.64 3.64
C ASN A 67 -8.97 9.30 3.06
N GLU A 68 -9.15 10.42 2.34
CA GLU A 68 -8.05 11.13 1.68
C GLU A 68 -6.88 11.46 2.62
N SER A 69 -7.16 11.94 3.83
CA SER A 69 -6.11 12.28 4.81
C SER A 69 -5.38 11.05 5.32
N GLU A 70 -6.10 9.97 5.63
CA GLU A 70 -5.53 8.71 6.11
C GLU A 70 -4.66 8.06 5.03
N PHE A 71 -5.15 8.04 3.79
CA PHE A 71 -4.46 7.48 2.63
C PHE A 71 -3.11 8.18 2.40
N ASN A 72 -3.13 9.51 2.31
CA ASN A 72 -1.90 10.29 2.12
C ASN A 72 -0.95 10.21 3.33
N THR A 73 -1.49 10.08 4.55
CA THR A 73 -0.66 9.87 5.74
C THR A 73 0.05 8.53 5.68
N ALA A 74 -0.66 7.44 5.39
CA ALA A 74 -0.09 6.09 5.26
C ALA A 74 1.05 6.06 4.24
N ILE A 75 0.82 6.61 3.04
CA ILE A 75 1.81 6.65 1.96
C ILE A 75 3.04 7.45 2.38
N LYS A 76 2.83 8.62 3.00
CA LYS A 76 3.91 9.48 3.45
C LYS A 76 4.83 8.75 4.42
N VAL A 77 4.28 8.13 5.46
CA VAL A 77 5.10 7.49 6.50
C VAL A 77 5.80 6.23 5.99
N ILE A 78 5.18 5.50 5.06
CA ILE A 78 5.81 4.35 4.40
C ILE A 78 7.02 4.83 3.57
N ARG A 79 6.84 5.88 2.75
CA ARG A 79 7.95 6.45 1.97
C ARG A 79 9.06 6.99 2.87
N GLU A 80 8.73 7.68 3.95
CA GLU A 80 9.71 8.17 4.93
C GLU A 80 10.48 7.01 5.56
N CYS A 81 9.82 5.91 5.93
CA CYS A 81 10.47 4.70 6.45
C CYS A 81 11.43 4.10 5.42
N LEU A 82 10.97 3.89 4.17
CA LEU A 82 11.77 3.33 3.08
C LEU A 82 12.97 4.22 2.71
N ALA A 83 12.83 5.55 2.80
CA ALA A 83 13.90 6.50 2.53
C ALA A 83 14.91 6.62 3.68
N ALA A 84 14.45 6.55 4.93
CA ALA A 84 15.30 6.66 6.12
C ALA A 84 16.10 5.36 6.38
N ARG A 85 15.60 4.21 5.90
CA ARG A 85 16.31 2.95 6.03
C ARG A 85 17.60 2.93 5.22
N LYS A 86 18.69 2.58 5.91
CA LYS A 86 19.87 2.01 5.25
C LYS A 86 19.59 0.53 5.08
N GLU A 87 19.13 0.12 3.91
CA GLU A 87 18.69 -1.25 3.64
C GLU A 87 19.82 -2.23 3.93
N THR A 88 19.61 -3.10 4.92
CA THR A 88 20.67 -3.98 5.45
C THR A 88 20.47 -5.46 5.10
N SER A 89 19.25 -5.86 4.74
CA SER A 89 18.93 -7.25 4.40
C SER A 89 18.25 -7.36 3.05
N GLU A 90 18.38 -8.53 2.40
CA GLU A 90 17.71 -8.85 1.14
C GLU A 90 16.18 -8.71 1.25
N GLY A 91 15.60 -9.02 2.41
CA GLY A 91 14.18 -8.85 2.66
C GLY A 91 13.74 -7.38 2.63
N GLN A 92 14.54 -6.47 3.21
CA GLN A 92 14.25 -5.03 3.18
C GLN A 92 14.41 -4.45 1.78
N LEU A 93 15.44 -4.87 1.04
CA LEU A 93 15.64 -4.50 -0.37
C LEU A 93 14.46 -4.96 -1.23
N TYR A 94 14.01 -6.21 -1.01
CA TYR A 94 12.87 -6.75 -1.75
C TYR A 94 11.56 -6.04 -1.38
N GLN A 95 11.36 -5.73 -0.10
CA GLN A 95 10.21 -4.96 0.40
C GLN A 95 10.09 -3.59 -0.29
N LYS A 96 11.20 -2.82 -0.34
CA LYS A 96 11.22 -1.53 -1.04
C LYS A 96 10.94 -1.70 -2.52
N ARG A 97 11.59 -2.68 -3.16
CA ARG A 97 11.40 -2.94 -4.59
C ARG A 97 9.94 -3.26 -4.93
N VAL A 98 9.30 -4.15 -4.16
CA VAL A 98 7.89 -4.51 -4.39
C VAL A 98 6.99 -3.28 -4.18
N TRP A 99 7.26 -2.46 -3.16
CA TRP A 99 6.52 -1.21 -2.97
C TRP A 99 6.65 -0.28 -4.18
N GLU A 100 7.86 0.00 -4.63
CA GLU A 100 8.15 0.93 -5.74
C GLU A 100 7.67 0.43 -7.10
N GLU A 101 7.74 -0.88 -7.37
CA GLU A 101 7.39 -1.48 -8.66
C GLU A 101 5.90 -1.81 -8.78
N GLU A 102 5.24 -2.26 -7.71
CA GLU A 102 3.88 -2.81 -7.78
C GLU A 102 2.81 -1.90 -7.15
N ILE A 103 3.15 -1.22 -6.04
CA ILE A 103 2.17 -0.48 -5.22
C ILE A 103 2.17 1.01 -5.56
N GLU A 104 3.34 1.62 -5.58
CA GLU A 104 3.55 3.05 -5.80
C GLU A 104 2.95 3.56 -7.14
N PRO A 105 3.06 2.83 -8.27
CA PRO A 105 2.44 3.26 -9.52
C PRO A 105 0.91 3.28 -9.44
N LEU A 106 0.31 2.41 -8.64
CA LEU A 106 -1.15 2.38 -8.44
C LEU A 106 -1.59 3.54 -7.55
N ILE A 107 -0.85 3.83 -6.47
CA ILE A 107 -1.10 4.98 -5.60
C ILE A 107 -1.15 6.28 -6.40
N GLN A 108 -0.19 6.49 -7.30
CA GLN A 108 -0.09 7.72 -8.11
C GLN A 108 -1.27 7.94 -9.06
N GLN A 109 -2.07 6.90 -9.31
CA GLN A 109 -3.26 6.95 -10.15
C GLN A 109 -4.56 7.13 -9.35
N ASP A 110 -4.49 7.02 -8.02
CA ASP A 110 -5.66 7.15 -7.15
C ASP A 110 -6.09 8.61 -7.03
N GLU A 111 -7.41 8.86 -7.06
CA GLU A 111 -7.97 10.20 -6.98
C GLU A 111 -7.71 10.92 -5.65
N ARG A 112 -7.52 10.15 -4.56
CA ARG A 112 -7.19 10.69 -3.24
C ARG A 112 -5.73 11.09 -3.13
N TYR A 113 -4.85 10.58 -4.00
CA TYR A 113 -3.42 10.82 -3.88
C TYR A 113 -3.10 12.29 -4.18
N GLN A 114 -2.52 12.97 -3.18
CA GLN A 114 -1.98 14.31 -3.35
C GLN A 114 -0.49 14.20 -3.60
N GLN A 115 0.00 14.75 -4.72
CA GLN A 115 1.44 14.78 -5.00
C GLN A 115 2.16 15.56 -3.90
N GLN A 116 2.85 14.83 -3.02
CA GLN A 116 3.68 15.42 -1.99
C GLN A 116 5.05 15.73 -2.61
N SER A 117 5.38 17.03 -2.69
CA SER A 117 6.65 17.58 -3.23
C SER A 117 7.80 17.46 -2.24
#